data_AF-A0A9P6VJH9-F1
#
_entry.id   AF-A0A9P6VJH9-F1
#
_cell.length_a   1.000
_cell.length_b   1.000
_cell.length_c   1.000
_cell.angle_alpha   90.00
_cell.angle_beta   90.00
_cell.angle_gamma   90.00
#
_symmetry.space_group_name_H-M   'P 1'
#
loop_
_entity.id
_entity.type
_entity.pdbx_description
1 polymer ?
#
loop_
_entity_poly.entity_id
_entity_poly.type
_entity_poly.pdbx_seq_one_letter_code
_entity_poly.pdbx_strand_id
1 'polypeptide(L)'
;MPLLQYPYSLLLVNGALTPYVQAQNSPSSEPIRENHAISIWMPSASIPLPNAESPRPCLLKSARTIVFVLNTLGYFDFKDQTIKWVNEQLQQPGQGTSDVTMGVIIYLMTWEIARGNLTEVTHHMRGLQRMIDLRGGIPSARHFDWKLQFIDLLVAVMTSSEPRLHFQSRSPEPASPDDPSIGSQQVPDSPLWGTTPLSLVLANSPFCGECIKVLQVMRDLVTIRQSGRHDSLPLPSFGLLRHSSLPSLLKIILLTAIIFHRAFSEPPVSFAAPVNHDVIEQICRELEDEANDETWVRYPGILLWIVLTAGAAASFREERAFFTMFLMKVGTSAVWWGPDKARLALLRFLWIKRRSEGLEARPGVAD
;
A
#
# COMPACT_ATOMS: atom_id res chain seq x y z
N MET A 1 -17.26 6.97 36.05
CA MET A 1 -17.29 5.74 35.24
C MET A 1 -16.08 5.76 34.32
N PRO A 2 -15.22 4.73 34.32
CA PRO A 2 -14.05 4.73 33.45
C PRO A 2 -14.51 4.52 32.00
N LEU A 3 -14.03 5.38 31.10
CA LEU A 3 -14.22 5.27 29.66
C LEU A 3 -13.55 3.97 29.20
N LEU A 4 -14.33 2.99 28.76
CA LEU A 4 -13.82 1.83 28.03
C LEU A 4 -13.00 2.34 26.83
N GLN A 5 -11.72 1.98 26.73
CA GLN A 5 -10.89 2.25 25.56
C GLN A 5 -11.19 1.22 24.46
N TYR A 6 -11.32 1.69 23.21
CA TYR A 6 -11.82 0.92 22.07
C TYR A 6 -10.68 0.49 21.13
N PRO A 7 -10.82 -0.66 20.43
CA PRO A 7 -9.71 -1.33 19.76
C PRO A 7 -9.11 -0.67 18.50
N TYR A 8 -9.49 0.58 18.23
CA TYR A 8 -8.94 1.38 17.13
C TYR A 8 -8.60 2.81 17.56
N SER A 9 -8.52 3.05 18.88
CA SER A 9 -8.21 4.37 19.45
C SER A 9 -6.73 4.73 19.28
N LEU A 10 -6.39 5.26 18.12
CA LEU A 10 -5.12 5.92 17.83
C LEU A 10 -5.09 7.32 18.45
N LEU A 11 -4.44 7.46 19.62
CA LEU A 11 -4.19 8.75 20.26
C LEU A 11 -3.12 9.53 19.47
N LEU A 12 -3.54 10.39 18.54
CA LEU A 12 -2.71 11.52 18.15
C LEU A 12 -2.70 12.45 19.36
N VAL A 13 -1.50 12.85 19.79
CA VAL A 13 -1.19 13.75 20.92
C VAL A 13 -2.34 14.69 21.33
N ASN A 14 -2.60 14.80 22.64
CA ASN A 14 -3.55 15.69 23.32
C ASN A 14 -4.45 16.53 22.39
N GLY A 15 -5.62 15.98 22.03
CA GLY A 15 -6.70 16.71 21.37
C GLY A 15 -6.91 16.41 19.87
N ALA A 16 -6.10 15.54 19.26
CA ALA A 16 -6.34 15.11 17.88
C ALA A 16 -7.27 13.88 17.81
N LEU A 17 -8.12 13.87 16.79
CA LEU A 17 -9.38 13.10 16.74
C LEU A 17 -9.20 11.77 16.01
N THR A 18 -9.96 10.77 16.45
CA THR A 18 -9.78 9.36 16.05
C THR A 18 -11.12 8.74 15.66
N PRO A 19 -11.17 7.85 14.65
CA PRO A 19 -12.38 7.07 14.40
C PRO A 19 -12.71 6.18 15.59
N TYR A 20 -13.92 6.36 16.13
CA TYR A 20 -14.44 5.59 17.26
C TYR A 20 -15.43 4.54 16.73
N VAL A 21 -15.17 3.27 17.02
CA VAL A 21 -16.04 2.16 16.64
C VAL A 21 -16.57 1.51 17.91
N GLN A 22 -17.89 1.59 18.14
CA GLN A 22 -18.52 0.91 19.27
C GLN A 22 -18.44 -0.61 19.08
N ALA A 23 -17.85 -1.30 20.06
CA ALA A 23 -17.63 -2.76 20.06
C ALA A 23 -18.91 -3.59 19.84
N GLN A 24 -20.09 -3.07 20.23
CA GLN A 24 -21.37 -3.75 20.09
C GLN A 24 -21.78 -4.00 18.62
N ASN A 25 -21.18 -3.28 17.67
CA ASN A 25 -21.49 -3.41 16.25
C ASN A 25 -20.38 -4.11 15.45
N SER A 26 -19.35 -4.66 16.11
CA SER A 26 -18.27 -5.37 15.43
C SER A 26 -18.77 -6.69 14.82
N PRO A 27 -18.41 -7.05 13.58
CA PRO A 27 -18.70 -8.37 13.02
C PRO A 27 -17.92 -9.51 13.70
N SER A 28 -16.92 -9.19 14.53
CA SER A 28 -16.20 -10.17 15.34
C SER A 28 -16.93 -10.43 16.65
N SER A 29 -17.46 -11.65 16.83
CA SER A 29 -18.10 -12.12 18.07
C SER A 29 -17.12 -12.40 19.22
N GLU A 30 -15.83 -12.09 19.07
CA GLU A 30 -14.82 -12.39 20.07
C GLU A 30 -14.73 -11.30 21.15
N PRO A 31 -14.68 -11.67 22.45
CA PRO A 31 -14.54 -10.72 23.54
C PRO A 31 -13.17 -10.02 23.50
N ILE A 32 -13.19 -8.69 23.68
CA ILE A 32 -12.01 -7.83 23.75
C ILE A 32 -11.22 -8.17 25.03
N ARG A 33 -9.92 -8.45 24.90
CA ARG A 33 -8.98 -8.64 26.03
C ARG A 33 -7.85 -7.61 25.99
N GLU A 34 -7.33 -7.23 27.16
CA GLU A 34 -6.52 -6.02 27.47
C GLU A 34 -5.09 -5.95 26.90
N ASN A 35 -4.78 -6.53 25.76
CA ASN A 35 -3.44 -6.40 25.17
C ASN A 35 -3.40 -5.26 24.13
N HIS A 36 -2.38 -4.42 24.24
CA HIS A 36 -2.21 -3.19 23.48
C HIS A 36 -1.05 -3.31 22.48
N ALA A 37 -1.20 -2.78 21.26
CA ALA A 37 -0.10 -2.66 20.28
C ALA A 37 0.26 -1.20 20.01
N ILE A 38 1.52 -0.95 19.65
CA ILE A 38 1.98 0.37 19.20
C ILE A 38 1.43 0.63 17.80
N SER A 39 0.85 1.80 17.61
CA SER A 39 0.38 2.21 16.29
C SER A 39 1.51 2.47 15.31
N ILE A 40 1.42 1.88 14.12
CA ILE A 40 2.30 2.20 12.96
C ILE A 40 2.16 3.66 12.50
N TRP A 41 1.03 4.29 12.85
CA TRP A 41 0.72 5.68 12.52
C TRP A 41 1.19 6.63 13.62
N MET A 42 1.26 6.16 14.87
CA MET A 42 1.53 6.96 16.07
C MET A 42 2.41 6.17 17.04
N PRO A 43 3.74 6.28 16.94
CA PRO A 43 4.69 5.50 17.75
C PRO A 43 4.51 5.65 19.26
N SER A 44 3.80 6.69 19.71
CA SER A 44 3.52 7.01 21.11
C SER A 44 2.13 6.57 21.61
N ALA A 45 1.31 5.92 20.78
CA ALA A 45 -0.05 5.52 21.13
C ALA A 45 -0.24 4.00 21.14
N SER A 46 -0.78 3.49 22.26
CA SER A 46 -1.23 2.11 22.43
C SER A 46 -2.68 1.95 21.95
N ILE A 47 -2.92 1.02 21.03
CA ILE A 47 -4.26 0.62 20.59
C ILE A 47 -4.63 -0.74 21.19
N PRO A 48 -5.80 -0.90 21.84
CA PRO A 48 -6.32 -2.23 22.14
C PRO A 48 -6.51 -2.97 20.82
N LEU A 49 -6.13 -4.24 20.69
CA LEU A 49 -6.38 -4.98 19.44
C LEU A 49 -7.50 -6.00 19.68
N PRO A 50 -8.46 -6.15 18.73
CA PRO A 50 -9.22 -7.39 18.68
C PRO A 50 -8.19 -8.48 18.34
N ASN A 51 -8.09 -9.49 19.19
CA ASN A 51 -7.20 -10.64 19.00
C ASN A 51 -5.69 -10.30 19.11
N ALA A 52 -5.29 -9.75 20.24
CA ALA A 52 -3.90 -9.40 20.54
C ALA A 52 -2.97 -10.60 20.82
N GLU A 53 -3.51 -11.80 21.04
CA GLU A 53 -2.75 -13.05 21.10
C GLU A 53 -2.57 -13.72 19.74
N SER A 54 -3.26 -13.24 18.69
CA SER A 54 -2.98 -13.68 17.33
C SER A 54 -1.49 -13.42 17.03
N PRO A 55 -0.70 -14.46 16.70
CA PRO A 55 0.71 -14.33 16.37
C PRO A 55 0.91 -13.49 15.09
N ARG A 56 -0.19 -13.18 14.41
CA ARG A 56 -0.25 -12.35 13.23
C ARG A 56 0.25 -10.93 13.50
N PRO A 57 1.27 -10.45 12.76
CA PRO A 57 1.68 -9.05 12.80
C PRO A 57 0.48 -8.12 12.56
N CYS A 58 0.40 -6.98 13.26
CA CYS A 58 -0.71 -6.01 13.15
C CYS A 58 -0.98 -5.52 11.70
N LEU A 59 0.01 -5.69 10.83
CA LEU A 59 -0.02 -5.33 9.42
C LEU A 59 -0.96 -6.21 8.59
N LEU A 60 -1.32 -7.38 9.10
CA LEU A 60 -2.07 -8.41 8.38
C LEU A 60 -3.43 -8.70 9.05
N LYS A 61 -3.73 -8.05 10.18
CA LYS A 61 -5.02 -8.16 10.87
C LYS A 61 -6.17 -7.56 10.05
N SER A 62 -7.22 -8.38 9.88
CA SER A 62 -8.51 -8.21 9.16
C SER A 62 -8.72 -6.85 8.49
N ALA A 63 -8.30 -6.74 7.24
CA ALA A 63 -8.62 -5.60 6.41
C ALA A 63 -10.10 -5.60 5.95
N ARG A 64 -10.86 -6.69 6.16
CA ARG A 64 -12.34 -6.67 6.13
C ARG A 64 -12.95 -5.77 7.20
N THR A 65 -12.30 -5.63 8.36
CA THR A 65 -12.77 -4.68 9.38
C THR A 65 -12.71 -3.25 8.88
N ILE A 66 -11.74 -2.89 8.04
CA ILE A 66 -11.67 -1.54 7.45
C ILE A 66 -12.91 -1.23 6.62
N VAL A 67 -13.36 -2.17 5.79
CA VAL A 67 -14.58 -1.99 4.97
C VAL A 67 -15.76 -1.68 5.87
N PHE A 68 -15.89 -2.38 7.00
CA PHE A 68 -16.90 -2.08 7.99
C PHE A 68 -16.73 -0.67 8.59
N VAL A 69 -15.54 -0.33 9.11
CA VAL A 69 -15.26 0.96 9.75
C VAL A 69 -15.60 2.14 8.84
N LEU A 70 -15.25 2.05 7.56
CA LEU A 70 -15.49 3.10 6.55
C LEU A 70 -16.97 3.42 6.31
N ASN A 71 -17.85 2.49 6.66
CA ASN A 71 -19.29 2.61 6.50
C ASN A 71 -20.01 2.92 7.83
N THR A 72 -19.27 3.13 8.92
CA THR A 72 -19.85 3.51 10.23
C THR A 72 -20.00 5.03 10.37
N LEU A 73 -20.94 5.45 11.22
CA LEU A 73 -21.05 6.86 11.65
C LEU A 73 -19.74 7.39 12.24
N GLY A 74 -18.98 6.54 12.94
CA GLY A 74 -17.70 6.91 13.55
C GLY A 74 -16.64 7.38 12.53
N TYR A 75 -16.66 6.87 11.30
CA TYR A 75 -15.78 7.40 10.24
C TYR A 75 -16.21 8.81 9.80
N PHE A 76 -17.52 9.04 9.62
CA PHE A 76 -18.02 10.36 9.22
C PHE A 76 -17.79 11.41 10.32
N ASP A 77 -18.02 11.04 11.57
CA ASP A 77 -17.70 11.89 12.73
C ASP A 77 -16.22 12.23 12.77
N PHE A 78 -15.33 11.24 12.55
CA PHE A 78 -13.89 11.45 12.48
C PHE A 78 -13.48 12.41 11.36
N LYS A 79 -14.06 12.24 10.16
CA LYS A 79 -13.79 13.11 9.01
C LYS A 79 -14.16 14.55 9.32
N ASP A 80 -15.38 14.79 9.79
CA ASP A 80 -15.89 16.13 10.12
C ASP A 80 -15.02 16.81 11.18
N GLN A 81 -14.68 16.04 12.22
CA GLN A 81 -13.83 16.48 13.31
C GLN A 81 -12.41 16.81 12.85
N THR A 82 -11.84 16.00 11.97
CA THR A 82 -10.51 16.22 11.41
C THR A 82 -10.48 17.49 10.56
N ILE A 83 -11.50 17.71 9.72
CA ILE A 83 -11.60 18.92 8.89
C ILE A 83 -11.73 20.17 9.77
N LYS A 84 -12.56 20.13 10.82
CA LYS A 84 -12.69 21.23 11.79
C LYS A 84 -11.35 21.55 12.44
N TRP A 85 -10.66 20.53 12.95
CA TRP A 85 -9.37 20.68 13.59
C TRP A 85 -8.32 21.27 12.63
N VAL A 86 -8.24 20.80 11.38
CA VAL A 86 -7.32 21.36 10.38
C VAL A 86 -7.63 22.82 10.11
N ASN A 87 -8.91 23.18 9.97
CA ASN A 87 -9.32 24.58 9.75
C ASN A 87 -8.91 25.49 10.91
N GLU A 88 -8.98 25.02 12.15
CA GLU A 88 -8.50 25.75 13.33
C GLU A 88 -6.97 25.93 13.30
N GLN A 89 -6.21 24.89 12.93
CA GLN A 89 -4.76 25.00 12.80
C GLN A 89 -4.34 25.97 11.71
N LEU A 90 -5.08 26.02 10.60
CA LEU A 90 -4.81 26.95 9.49
C LEU A 90 -4.99 28.43 9.88
N GLN A 91 -5.76 28.73 10.93
CA GLN A 91 -5.92 30.09 11.46
C GLN A 91 -4.81 30.49 12.44
N GLN A 92 -4.02 29.52 12.94
CA GLN A 92 -2.99 29.76 13.93
C GLN A 92 -1.62 29.98 13.26
N PRO A 93 -0.92 31.11 13.54
CA PRO A 93 0.40 31.37 12.98
C PRO A 93 1.39 30.24 13.28
N GLY A 94 2.06 29.73 12.25
CA GLY A 94 3.05 28.66 12.36
C GLY A 94 2.50 27.23 12.50
N GLN A 95 1.21 27.04 12.81
CA GLN A 95 0.61 25.71 12.94
C GLN A 95 0.05 25.19 11.62
N GLY A 96 -0.46 26.08 10.77
CA GLY A 96 -1.06 25.73 9.49
C GLY A 96 -0.12 24.98 8.53
N THR A 97 1.19 25.10 8.68
CA THR A 97 2.20 24.38 7.87
C THR A 97 3.06 23.42 8.69
N SER A 98 2.63 23.06 9.90
CA SER A 98 3.37 22.15 10.77
C SER A 98 3.33 20.70 10.26
N ASP A 99 4.32 19.89 10.68
CA ASP A 99 4.35 18.45 10.39
C ASP A 99 3.12 17.72 10.93
N VAL A 100 2.59 18.19 12.06
CA VAL A 100 1.39 17.62 12.69
C VAL A 100 0.17 17.86 11.78
N THR A 101 -0.05 19.10 11.32
CA THR A 101 -1.17 19.43 10.44
C THR A 101 -1.09 18.68 9.12
N MET A 102 0.09 18.64 8.50
CA MET A 102 0.32 17.86 7.28
C MET A 102 0.10 16.35 7.51
N GLY A 103 0.57 15.81 8.65
CA GLY A 103 0.38 14.42 9.04
C GLY A 103 -1.09 14.04 9.22
N VAL A 104 -1.89 14.92 9.82
CA VAL A 104 -3.35 14.74 9.95
C VAL A 104 -4.03 14.71 8.58
N ILE A 105 -3.63 15.56 7.64
CA ILE A 105 -4.15 15.56 6.27
C ILE A 105 -3.77 14.25 5.54
N ILE A 106 -2.52 13.80 5.66
CA ILE A 106 -2.07 12.50 5.11
C ILE A 106 -2.92 11.35 5.68
N TYR A 107 -3.21 11.41 6.98
CA TYR A 107 -4.03 10.40 7.65
C TYR A 107 -5.47 10.41 7.14
N LEU A 108 -6.11 11.58 6.99
CA LEU A 108 -7.44 11.70 6.40
C LEU A 108 -7.46 11.16 4.96
N MET A 109 -6.48 11.56 4.14
CA MET A 109 -6.36 11.09 2.75
C MET A 109 -6.29 9.57 2.65
N THR A 110 -5.62 8.90 3.60
CA THR A 110 -5.54 7.43 3.64
C THR A 110 -6.94 6.79 3.63
N TRP A 111 -7.86 7.33 4.41
CA TRP A 111 -9.24 6.85 4.48
C TRP A 111 -10.05 7.23 3.23
N GLU A 112 -9.85 8.44 2.68
CA GLU A 112 -10.51 8.86 1.43
C GLU A 112 -10.06 8.01 0.22
N ILE A 113 -8.77 7.61 0.17
CA ILE A 113 -8.26 6.68 -0.86
C ILE A 113 -8.94 5.32 -0.69
N ALA A 114 -9.06 4.82 0.54
CA ALA A 114 -9.67 3.52 0.83
C ALA A 114 -11.15 3.49 0.44
N ARG A 115 -11.88 4.59 0.63
CA ARG A 115 -13.27 4.77 0.14
C ARG A 115 -13.41 5.00 -1.35
N GLY A 116 -12.32 5.32 -2.04
CA GLY A 116 -12.35 5.68 -3.46
C GLY A 116 -12.87 7.08 -3.75
N ASN A 117 -12.84 7.99 -2.77
CA ASN A 117 -13.21 9.39 -2.96
C ASN A 117 -12.06 10.19 -3.60
N LEU A 118 -11.73 9.83 -4.85
CA LEU A 118 -10.54 10.35 -5.54
C LEU A 118 -10.60 11.87 -5.78
N THR A 119 -11.80 12.44 -5.85
CA THR A 119 -12.00 13.89 -5.96
C THR A 119 -11.49 14.60 -4.70
N GLU A 120 -11.91 14.17 -3.51
CA GLU A 120 -11.43 14.76 -2.26
C GLU A 120 -9.95 14.51 -2.03
N VAL A 121 -9.47 13.30 -2.34
CA VAL A 121 -8.03 12.98 -2.30
C VAL A 121 -7.23 13.97 -3.15
N THR A 122 -7.72 14.30 -4.35
CA THR A 122 -7.08 15.28 -5.24
C THR A 122 -7.08 16.69 -4.63
N HIS A 123 -8.17 17.10 -3.97
CA HIS A 123 -8.25 18.39 -3.28
C HIS A 123 -7.29 18.45 -2.09
N HIS A 124 -7.25 17.42 -1.24
CA HIS A 124 -6.33 17.33 -0.11
C HIS A 124 -4.87 17.33 -0.57
N MET A 125 -4.54 16.62 -1.65
CA MET A 125 -3.18 16.58 -2.18
C MET A 125 -2.73 17.95 -2.72
N ARG A 126 -3.62 18.70 -3.37
CA ARG A 126 -3.34 20.09 -3.79
C ARG A 126 -3.14 21.02 -2.59
N GLY A 127 -3.98 20.88 -1.55
CA GLY A 127 -3.83 21.63 -0.31
C GLY A 127 -2.49 21.33 0.37
N LEU A 128 -2.11 20.06 0.44
CA LEU A 128 -0.85 19.62 1.02
C LEU A 128 0.37 20.16 0.26
N GLN A 129 0.35 20.10 -1.08
CA GLN A 129 1.37 20.72 -1.92
C GLN A 129 1.50 22.22 -1.61
N ARG A 130 0.38 22.95 -1.54
CA ARG A 130 0.39 24.37 -1.21
C ARG A 130 0.96 24.66 0.18
N MET A 131 0.68 23.83 1.18
CA MET A 131 1.24 23.99 2.52
C MET A 131 2.76 23.78 2.54
N ILE A 132 3.27 22.82 1.77
CA ILE A 132 4.71 22.56 1.61
C ILE A 132 5.39 23.76 0.94
N ASP A 133 4.80 24.29 -0.13
CA ASP A 133 5.32 25.46 -0.82
C ASP A 133 5.37 26.69 0.10
N LEU A 134 4.31 26.94 0.86
CA LEU A 134 4.24 28.05 1.83
C LEU A 134 5.25 27.92 2.97
N ARG A 135 5.58 26.69 3.36
CA ARG A 135 6.63 26.41 4.35
C ARG A 135 8.04 26.64 3.79
N GLY A 136 8.20 26.63 2.47
CA GLY A 136 9.51 26.70 1.80
C GLY A 136 10.13 25.34 1.50
N GLY A 137 9.35 24.26 1.50
CA GLY A 137 9.80 22.91 1.12
C GLY A 137 9.41 21.81 2.11
N ILE A 138 9.88 20.59 1.80
CA ILE A 138 9.58 19.39 2.59
C ILE A 138 10.43 19.37 3.87
N PRO A 139 9.84 19.03 5.03
CA PRO A 139 10.58 18.89 6.30
C PRO A 139 11.79 17.95 6.23
N SER A 140 12.83 18.23 7.01
CA SER A 140 14.09 17.46 6.97
C SER A 140 14.01 16.07 7.63
N ALA A 141 12.92 15.77 8.35
CA ALA A 141 12.74 14.52 9.08
C ALA A 141 12.47 13.34 8.13
N ARG A 142 13.45 12.43 8.01
CA ARG A 142 13.45 11.31 7.05
C ARG A 142 12.19 10.46 7.04
N HIS A 143 11.65 10.13 8.22
CA HIS A 143 10.46 9.28 8.32
C HIS A 143 9.18 9.98 7.85
N PHE A 144 9.09 11.29 8.04
CA PHE A 144 7.95 12.07 7.60
C PHE A 144 8.02 12.31 6.08
N ASP A 145 9.21 12.62 5.57
CA ASP A 145 9.52 12.78 4.14
C ASP A 145 9.08 11.55 3.33
N TRP A 146 9.46 10.34 3.78
CA TRP A 146 9.01 9.12 3.11
C TRP A 146 7.50 8.93 3.13
N LYS A 147 6.81 9.16 4.27
CA LYS A 147 5.36 8.99 4.35
C LYS A 147 4.64 9.94 3.38
N LEU A 148 5.13 11.17 3.28
CA LEU A 148 4.65 12.18 2.35
C LEU A 148 4.91 11.77 0.89
N GLN A 149 6.08 11.22 0.60
CA GLN A 149 6.40 10.69 -0.74
C GLN A 149 5.55 9.48 -1.11
N PHE A 150 5.37 8.56 -0.17
CA PHE A 150 4.59 7.36 -0.37
C PHE A 150 3.13 7.70 -0.66
N ILE A 151 2.52 8.64 0.09
CA ILE A 151 1.13 9.03 -0.17
C ILE A 151 0.99 9.74 -1.53
N ASP A 152 1.93 10.59 -1.92
CA ASP A 152 1.90 11.26 -3.24
C ASP A 152 1.99 10.25 -4.39
N LEU A 153 2.92 9.29 -4.30
CA LEU A 153 3.03 8.18 -5.25
C LEU A 153 1.77 7.31 -5.27
N LEU A 154 1.19 7.03 -4.10
CA LEU A 154 -0.04 6.26 -4.02
C LEU A 154 -1.21 7.00 -4.68
N VAL A 155 -1.37 8.30 -4.42
CA VAL A 155 -2.38 9.13 -5.08
C VAL A 155 -2.18 9.10 -6.60
N ALA A 156 -0.94 9.23 -7.07
CA ALA A 156 -0.61 9.14 -8.50
C ALA A 156 -1.03 7.77 -9.08
N VAL A 157 -0.71 6.66 -8.41
CA VAL A 157 -1.13 5.31 -8.82
C VAL A 157 -2.65 5.19 -8.85
N MET A 158 -3.35 5.62 -7.80
CA MET A 158 -4.80 5.43 -7.69
C MET A 158 -5.60 6.31 -8.65
N THR A 159 -5.03 7.44 -9.08
CA THR A 159 -5.68 8.39 -10.00
C THR A 159 -5.11 8.34 -11.42
N SER A 160 -4.09 7.50 -11.66
CA SER A 160 -3.30 7.49 -12.90
C SER A 160 -2.73 8.86 -13.28
N SER A 161 -2.47 9.70 -12.29
CA SER A 161 -1.84 11.01 -12.49
C SER A 161 -0.33 10.93 -12.28
N GLU A 162 0.36 12.05 -12.48
CA GLU A 162 1.76 12.17 -12.11
C GLU A 162 1.89 12.54 -10.61
N PRO A 163 2.93 12.07 -9.90
CA PRO A 163 3.23 12.53 -8.55
C PRO A 163 3.41 14.05 -8.54
N ARG A 164 2.86 14.72 -7.53
CA ARG A 164 2.83 16.19 -7.46
C ARG A 164 4.03 16.77 -6.74
N LEU A 165 4.62 16.00 -5.83
CA LEU A 165 5.71 16.45 -4.99
C LEU A 165 7.04 16.02 -5.60
N HIS A 166 7.92 17.00 -5.77
CA HIS A 166 9.27 16.76 -6.26
C HIS A 166 10.20 16.51 -5.08
N PHE A 167 10.48 15.24 -4.82
CA PHE A 167 11.48 14.84 -3.85
C PHE A 167 12.84 14.75 -4.53
N GLN A 168 13.85 15.42 -3.95
CA GLN A 168 15.22 15.24 -4.40
C GLN A 168 15.69 13.83 -4.03
N SER A 169 16.20 13.08 -5.01
CA SER A 169 16.95 11.85 -4.72
C SER A 169 18.16 12.25 -3.89
N ARG A 170 18.13 11.98 -2.58
CA ARG A 170 19.32 12.09 -1.74
C ARG A 170 20.29 10.99 -2.18
N SER A 171 21.57 11.33 -2.33
CA SER A 171 22.60 10.30 -2.47
C SER A 171 22.46 9.32 -1.31
N PRO A 172 22.59 8.00 -1.57
CA PRO A 172 22.59 7.01 -0.50
C PRO A 172 23.67 7.40 0.49
N GLU A 173 23.27 7.82 1.68
CA GLU A 173 24.20 7.99 2.79
C GLU A 173 24.80 6.60 3.06
N PRO A 174 26.12 6.48 3.26
CA PRO A 174 26.73 5.18 3.52
C PRO A 174 25.98 4.52 4.66
N ALA A 175 25.46 3.31 4.39
CA ALA A 175 24.74 2.55 5.39
C ALA A 175 25.63 2.43 6.63
N SER A 176 25.10 2.81 7.80
CA SER A 176 25.76 2.50 9.07
C SER A 176 26.02 0.98 9.08
N PRO A 177 27.25 0.51 9.34
CA PRO A 177 27.60 -0.90 9.16
C PRO A 177 26.82 -1.88 10.04
N ASP A 178 26.20 -1.44 11.14
CA ASP A 178 25.66 -2.35 12.16
C ASP A 178 24.41 -1.81 12.85
N ASP A 179 23.30 -1.60 12.12
CA ASP A 179 21.98 -1.62 12.76
C ASP A 179 21.30 -2.96 12.42
N PRO A 180 21.24 -3.93 13.36
CA PRO A 180 20.50 -5.19 13.21
C PRO A 180 18.99 -4.93 13.27
N SER A 181 18.53 -3.92 12.54
CA SER A 181 17.13 -3.63 12.32
C SER A 181 16.49 -4.76 11.50
N ILE A 182 15.18 -4.90 11.66
CA ILE A 182 14.30 -5.83 10.93
C ILE A 182 14.56 -5.81 9.39
N GLY A 183 15.07 -4.68 8.87
CA GLY A 183 15.49 -4.45 7.48
C GLY A 183 16.60 -5.36 6.94
N SER A 184 17.51 -5.83 7.79
CA SER A 184 18.73 -6.56 7.36
C SER A 184 18.45 -7.95 6.77
N GLN A 185 17.30 -8.56 7.08
CA GLN A 185 16.91 -9.88 6.57
C GLN A 185 15.91 -9.83 5.41
N GLN A 186 15.50 -8.62 5.00
CA GLN A 186 14.44 -8.42 4.02
C GLN A 186 14.99 -8.36 2.60
N VAL A 187 14.23 -8.94 1.67
CA VAL A 187 14.58 -9.05 0.26
C VAL A 187 13.64 -8.12 -0.54
N PRO A 188 14.16 -7.00 -1.08
CA PRO A 188 13.36 -6.00 -1.80
C PRO A 188 13.00 -6.41 -3.23
N ASP A 189 13.68 -7.42 -3.75
CA ASP A 189 13.54 -7.91 -5.11
C ASP A 189 12.14 -8.40 -5.41
N SER A 190 11.60 -7.96 -6.54
CA SER A 190 10.25 -8.28 -6.98
C SER A 190 10.11 -8.18 -8.51
N PRO A 191 8.93 -8.44 -9.07
CA PRO A 191 8.66 -8.12 -10.48
C PRO A 191 8.82 -6.64 -10.84
N LEU A 192 8.72 -5.74 -9.85
CA LEU A 192 8.83 -4.30 -10.05
C LEU A 192 10.24 -3.76 -9.80
N TRP A 193 11.10 -4.45 -9.05
CA TRP A 193 12.43 -3.96 -8.68
C TRP A 193 13.46 -5.07 -8.52
N GLY A 194 14.73 -4.73 -8.79
CA GLY A 194 15.87 -5.65 -8.68
C GLY A 194 16.61 -5.83 -10.00
N THR A 195 17.88 -6.25 -9.90
CA THR A 195 18.79 -6.49 -11.04
C THR A 195 19.30 -7.93 -11.08
N THR A 196 19.29 -8.62 -9.94
CA THR A 196 19.77 -10.00 -9.83
C THR A 196 18.65 -10.97 -10.19
N PRO A 197 18.90 -12.03 -10.98
CA PRO A 197 17.89 -13.05 -11.29
C PRO A 197 17.19 -13.56 -10.04
N LEU A 198 15.85 -13.63 -10.07
CA LEU A 198 15.06 -14.06 -8.91
C LEU A 198 15.34 -15.50 -8.49
N SER A 199 15.79 -16.35 -9.42
CA SER A 199 16.25 -17.71 -9.09
C SER A 199 17.43 -17.72 -8.13
N LEU A 200 18.31 -16.72 -8.20
CA LEU A 200 19.44 -16.58 -7.28
C LEU A 200 19.01 -15.90 -5.97
N VAL A 201 18.21 -14.84 -6.08
CA VAL A 201 17.74 -14.08 -4.90
C VAL A 201 16.85 -14.93 -3.99
N LEU A 202 16.07 -15.84 -4.58
CA LEU A 202 15.08 -16.66 -3.88
C LEU A 202 15.55 -18.11 -3.67
N ALA A 203 16.85 -18.41 -3.85
CA ALA A 203 17.41 -19.77 -3.89
C ALA A 203 17.19 -20.61 -2.62
N ASN A 204 16.82 -20.01 -1.49
CA ASN A 204 16.48 -20.70 -0.24
C ASN A 204 15.24 -20.08 0.43
N SER A 205 14.30 -19.66 -0.40
CA SER A 205 13.06 -19.01 0.03
C SER A 205 11.90 -20.03 0.13
N PRO A 206 10.78 -19.67 0.77
CA PRO A 206 9.56 -20.48 0.73
C PRO A 206 8.90 -20.53 -0.66
N PHE A 207 9.37 -19.73 -1.64
CA PHE A 207 8.83 -19.75 -3.00
C PHE A 207 9.33 -20.99 -3.75
N CYS A 208 8.40 -21.85 -4.17
CA CYS A 208 8.74 -23.00 -5.00
C CYS A 208 9.26 -22.56 -6.38
N GLY A 209 9.88 -23.50 -7.11
CA GLY A 209 10.46 -23.21 -8.43
C GLY A 209 9.47 -22.59 -9.42
N GLU A 210 8.19 -22.93 -9.34
CA GLU A 210 7.16 -22.32 -10.19
C GLU A 210 6.84 -20.87 -9.79
N CYS A 211 6.78 -20.57 -8.49
CA CYS A 211 6.65 -19.17 -8.02
C CYS A 211 7.78 -18.32 -8.57
N ILE A 212 9.03 -18.80 -8.46
CA ILE A 212 10.23 -18.09 -8.89
C ILE A 212 10.19 -17.85 -10.41
N LYS A 213 9.81 -18.86 -11.20
CA LYS A 213 9.65 -18.71 -12.66
C LYS A 213 8.60 -17.66 -13.00
N VAL A 214 7.42 -17.71 -12.39
CA VAL A 214 6.34 -16.75 -12.65
C VAL A 214 6.79 -15.34 -12.31
N LEU A 215 7.39 -15.14 -11.12
CA LEU A 215 7.92 -13.84 -10.70
C LEU A 215 8.99 -13.31 -11.66
N GLN A 216 9.88 -14.17 -12.14
CA GLN A 216 10.92 -13.81 -13.10
C GLN A 216 10.30 -13.39 -14.44
N VAL A 217 9.34 -14.14 -14.97
CA VAL A 217 8.61 -13.78 -16.20
C VAL A 217 7.92 -12.43 -16.04
N MET A 218 7.28 -12.15 -14.89
CA MET A 218 6.66 -10.85 -14.64
C MET A 218 7.69 -9.70 -14.63
N ARG A 219 8.90 -9.92 -14.09
CA ARG A 219 9.99 -8.95 -14.13
C ARG A 219 10.51 -8.73 -15.56
N ASP A 220 10.68 -9.81 -16.30
CA ASP A 220 11.19 -9.77 -17.67
C ASP A 220 10.19 -9.03 -18.58
N LEU A 221 8.88 -9.24 -18.39
CA LEU A 221 7.83 -8.49 -19.10
C LEU A 221 7.98 -6.98 -18.90
N VAL A 222 8.18 -6.52 -17.66
CA VAL A 222 8.40 -5.09 -17.38
C VAL A 222 9.64 -4.59 -18.12
N THR A 223 10.74 -5.32 -18.03
CA THR A 223 12.04 -4.92 -18.61
C THR A 223 12.00 -4.87 -20.14
N ILE A 224 11.46 -5.91 -20.78
CA ILE A 224 11.32 -6.00 -22.25
C ILE A 224 10.45 -4.85 -22.75
N ARG A 225 9.31 -4.60 -22.10
CA ARG A 225 8.36 -3.57 -22.55
C ARG A 225 8.90 -2.16 -22.33
N GLN A 226 9.63 -1.92 -21.25
CA GLN A 226 10.34 -0.64 -21.04
C GLN A 226 11.44 -0.40 -22.07
N SER A 227 12.05 -1.45 -22.60
CA SER A 227 13.04 -1.35 -23.69
C SER A 227 12.43 -1.15 -25.08
N GLY A 228 11.10 -1.05 -25.21
CA GLY A 228 10.40 -0.91 -26.48
C GLY A 228 10.30 -2.21 -27.30
N ARG A 229 10.69 -3.34 -26.72
CA ARG A 229 10.59 -4.65 -27.39
C ARG A 229 9.20 -5.25 -27.23
N HIS A 230 8.78 -6.02 -28.23
CA HIS A 230 7.47 -6.69 -28.28
C HIS A 230 7.60 -8.23 -28.25
N ASP A 231 8.72 -8.73 -27.75
CA ASP A 231 8.98 -10.17 -27.67
C ASP A 231 7.90 -10.87 -26.83
N SER A 232 7.32 -11.94 -27.39
CA SER A 232 6.37 -12.79 -26.68
C SER A 232 7.12 -13.64 -25.66
N LEU A 233 6.89 -13.41 -24.38
CA LEU A 233 7.37 -14.31 -23.33
C LEU A 233 6.42 -15.51 -23.20
N PRO A 234 6.96 -16.71 -22.90
CA PRO A 234 6.12 -17.86 -22.63
C PRO A 234 5.18 -17.53 -21.46
N LEU A 235 3.89 -17.73 -21.70
CA LEU A 235 2.88 -17.60 -20.65
C LEU A 235 3.26 -18.54 -19.49
N PRO A 236 3.24 -18.05 -18.25
CA PRO A 236 3.26 -18.93 -17.09
C PRO A 236 2.19 -20.00 -17.23
N SER A 237 2.39 -21.17 -16.63
CA SER A 237 1.43 -22.28 -16.68
C SER A 237 0.17 -21.97 -15.85
N PHE A 238 -0.63 -20.99 -16.27
CA PHE A 238 -1.87 -20.59 -15.62
C PHE A 238 -2.90 -21.73 -15.57
N GLY A 239 -2.72 -22.76 -16.40
CA GLY A 239 -3.47 -24.02 -16.32
C GLY A 239 -3.39 -24.69 -14.95
N LEU A 240 -2.35 -24.41 -14.15
CA LEU A 240 -2.17 -24.95 -12.80
C LEU A 240 -3.29 -24.52 -11.84
N LEU A 241 -3.92 -23.35 -12.05
CA LEU A 241 -5.02 -22.87 -11.20
C LEU A 241 -6.28 -23.75 -11.27
N ARG A 242 -6.36 -24.67 -12.24
CA ARG A 242 -7.44 -25.65 -12.33
C ARG A 242 -7.29 -26.80 -11.32
N HIS A 243 -6.14 -26.92 -10.66
CA HIS A 243 -5.92 -27.90 -9.60
C HIS A 243 -6.38 -27.37 -8.24
N SER A 244 -7.22 -28.14 -7.55
CA SER A 244 -7.83 -27.78 -6.28
C SER A 244 -6.87 -27.74 -5.08
N SER A 245 -5.61 -28.17 -5.23
CA SER A 245 -4.65 -28.35 -4.13
C SER A 245 -3.35 -27.55 -4.29
N LEU A 246 -3.41 -26.36 -4.91
CA LEU A 246 -2.23 -25.51 -5.00
C LEU A 246 -1.84 -24.94 -3.62
N PRO A 247 -0.54 -24.87 -3.28
CA PRO A 247 -0.08 -24.12 -2.11
C PRO A 247 -0.53 -22.66 -2.19
N SER A 248 -1.00 -22.09 -1.07
CA SER A 248 -1.51 -20.72 -0.99
C SER A 248 -0.54 -19.69 -1.59
N LEU A 249 0.75 -19.81 -1.28
CA LEU A 249 1.79 -18.92 -1.81
C LEU A 249 1.85 -18.93 -3.34
N LEU A 250 1.87 -20.11 -3.97
CA LEU A 250 1.87 -20.24 -5.43
C LEU A 250 0.56 -19.71 -6.04
N LYS A 251 -0.57 -19.96 -5.38
CA LYS A 251 -1.88 -19.49 -5.82
C LYS A 251 -1.93 -17.96 -5.87
N ILE A 252 -1.49 -17.25 -4.81
CA ILE A 252 -1.44 -15.78 -4.79
C ILE A 252 -0.56 -15.24 -5.91
N ILE A 253 0.63 -15.83 -6.12
CA ILE A 253 1.55 -15.42 -7.18
C ILE A 253 0.92 -15.59 -8.56
N LEU A 254 0.28 -16.73 -8.84
CA LEU A 254 -0.37 -16.99 -10.11
C LEU A 254 -1.57 -16.06 -10.37
N LEU A 255 -2.44 -15.88 -9.38
CA LEU A 255 -3.59 -14.97 -9.47
C LEU A 255 -3.12 -13.53 -9.75
N THR A 256 -2.10 -13.05 -9.03
CA THR A 256 -1.52 -11.72 -9.25
C THR A 256 -0.90 -11.61 -10.65
N ALA A 257 -0.14 -12.62 -11.07
CA ALA A 257 0.49 -12.66 -12.38
C ALA A 257 -0.53 -12.64 -13.53
N ILE A 258 -1.73 -13.23 -13.37
CA ILE A 258 -2.80 -13.15 -14.37
C ILE A 258 -3.23 -11.71 -14.62
N ILE A 259 -3.55 -10.98 -13.55
CA ILE A 259 -3.97 -9.58 -13.66
C ILE A 259 -2.85 -8.75 -14.26
N PHE A 260 -1.63 -8.93 -13.75
CA PHE A 260 -0.45 -8.18 -14.17
C PHE A 260 -0.08 -8.44 -15.64
N HIS A 261 -0.11 -9.70 -16.08
CA HIS A 261 0.17 -10.07 -17.47
C HIS A 261 -0.82 -9.43 -18.44
N ARG A 262 -2.12 -9.39 -18.10
CA ARG A 262 -3.16 -8.80 -18.95
C ARG A 262 -2.93 -7.31 -19.24
N ALA A 263 -2.26 -6.59 -18.35
CA ALA A 263 -1.84 -5.20 -18.58
C ALA A 263 -0.83 -5.05 -19.74
N PHE A 264 -0.18 -6.14 -20.15
CA PHE A 264 0.78 -6.20 -21.27
C PHE A 264 0.23 -6.90 -22.52
N SER A 265 -1.04 -7.32 -22.52
CA SER A 265 -1.70 -7.86 -23.71
C SER A 265 -1.78 -6.82 -24.83
N GLU A 266 -2.06 -7.28 -26.05
CA GLU A 266 -2.33 -6.40 -27.21
C GLU A 266 -3.75 -6.72 -27.72
N PRO A 267 -4.75 -5.85 -27.48
CA PRO A 267 -4.70 -4.59 -26.72
C PRO A 267 -4.50 -4.81 -25.21
N PRO A 268 -3.94 -3.82 -24.48
CA PRO A 268 -3.74 -3.97 -23.05
C PRO A 268 -5.07 -3.91 -22.31
N VAL A 269 -5.18 -4.69 -21.24
CA VAL A 269 -6.38 -4.74 -20.40
C VAL A 269 -6.11 -3.91 -19.15
N SER A 270 -6.94 -2.89 -18.91
CA SER A 270 -6.90 -2.11 -17.68
C SER A 270 -7.01 -3.02 -16.45
N PHE A 271 -6.28 -2.69 -15.40
CA PHE A 271 -6.36 -3.42 -14.12
C PHE A 271 -7.81 -3.49 -13.62
N ALA A 272 -8.57 -2.40 -13.73
CA ALA A 272 -9.95 -2.31 -13.28
C ALA A 272 -10.98 -3.00 -14.19
N ALA A 273 -10.54 -3.74 -15.21
CA ALA A 273 -11.44 -4.44 -16.12
C ALA A 273 -12.21 -5.58 -15.40
N PRO A 274 -13.50 -5.81 -15.74
CA PRO A 274 -14.33 -6.83 -15.10
C PRO A 274 -13.76 -8.26 -15.11
N VAL A 275 -12.93 -8.60 -16.10
CA VAL A 275 -12.27 -9.90 -16.23
C VAL A 275 -11.33 -10.24 -15.05
N ASN A 276 -10.97 -9.25 -14.24
CA ASN A 276 -10.11 -9.42 -13.07
C ASN A 276 -10.91 -9.64 -11.77
N HIS A 277 -12.24 -9.46 -11.75
CA HIS A 277 -13.03 -9.46 -10.50
C HIS A 277 -12.90 -10.76 -9.69
N ASP A 278 -13.13 -11.92 -10.30
CA ASP A 278 -13.06 -13.21 -9.61
C ASP A 278 -11.66 -13.54 -9.06
N VAL A 279 -10.63 -12.96 -9.69
CA VAL A 279 -9.23 -13.13 -9.30
C VAL A 279 -8.92 -12.30 -8.05
N ILE A 280 -9.47 -11.07 -7.96
CA ILE A 280 -9.30 -10.18 -6.82
C ILE A 280 -9.86 -10.79 -5.54
N GLU A 281 -11.08 -11.34 -5.62
CA GLU A 281 -11.73 -11.95 -4.45
C GLU A 281 -10.89 -13.11 -3.89
N GLN A 282 -10.31 -13.92 -4.78
CA GLN A 282 -9.41 -14.99 -4.38
C GLN A 282 -8.11 -14.46 -3.76
N ILE A 283 -7.49 -13.42 -4.34
CA ILE A 283 -6.30 -12.79 -3.74
C ILE A 283 -6.60 -12.27 -2.33
N CYS A 284 -7.75 -11.64 -2.12
CA CYS A 284 -8.18 -11.19 -0.78
C CYS A 284 -8.21 -12.36 0.21
N ARG A 285 -8.89 -13.45 -0.11
CA ARG A 285 -9.02 -14.61 0.79
C ARG A 285 -7.66 -15.23 1.12
N GLU A 286 -6.78 -15.34 0.13
CA GLU A 286 -5.46 -15.93 0.34
C GLU A 286 -4.51 -15.01 1.13
N LEU A 287 -4.63 -13.69 0.98
CA LEU A 287 -3.89 -12.73 1.82
C LEU A 287 -4.44 -12.64 3.25
N GLU A 288 -5.67 -13.07 3.48
CA GLU A 288 -6.22 -13.22 4.84
C GLU A 288 -5.70 -14.47 5.55
N ASP A 289 -5.08 -15.43 4.84
CA ASP A 289 -4.41 -16.58 5.46
C ASP A 289 -3.10 -16.14 6.14
N GLU A 290 -2.95 -16.52 7.42
CA GLU A 290 -1.79 -16.19 8.24
C GLU A 290 -0.56 -17.05 7.90
N ALA A 291 -0.74 -18.16 7.17
CA ALA A 291 0.31 -19.13 6.87
C ALA A 291 1.52 -18.53 6.13
N ASN A 292 1.34 -17.39 5.43
CA ASN A 292 2.38 -16.75 4.63
C ASN A 292 2.92 -15.46 5.26
N ASP A 293 2.50 -15.08 6.47
CA ASP A 293 2.81 -13.78 7.06
C ASP A 293 4.32 -13.53 7.26
N GLU A 294 5.06 -14.54 7.73
CA GLU A 294 6.53 -14.45 7.85
C GLU A 294 7.20 -14.26 6.47
N THR A 295 6.63 -14.87 5.42
CA THR A 295 7.09 -14.68 4.04
C THR A 295 6.86 -13.22 3.62
N TRP A 296 5.71 -12.64 3.93
CA TRP A 296 5.38 -11.26 3.59
C TRP A 296 6.25 -10.23 4.30
N VAL A 297 6.62 -10.50 5.56
CA VAL A 297 7.60 -9.68 6.27
C VAL A 297 8.97 -9.77 5.59
N ARG A 298 9.40 -10.95 5.17
CA ARG A 298 10.75 -11.16 4.59
C ARG A 298 10.88 -10.70 3.13
N TYR A 299 9.80 -10.72 2.36
CA TYR A 299 9.80 -10.39 0.92
C TYR A 299 8.83 -9.24 0.59
N PRO A 300 9.03 -8.04 1.17
CA PRO A 300 8.07 -6.94 1.09
C PRO A 300 7.92 -6.36 -0.33
N GLY A 301 8.93 -6.51 -1.20
CA GLY A 301 8.84 -6.09 -2.60
C GLY A 301 7.83 -6.92 -3.40
N ILE A 302 7.78 -8.23 -3.16
CA ILE A 302 6.81 -9.14 -3.77
C ILE A 302 5.40 -8.83 -3.24
N LEU A 303 5.28 -8.64 -1.93
CA LEU A 303 4.01 -8.23 -1.31
C LEU A 303 3.50 -6.91 -1.89
N LEU A 304 4.38 -5.90 -2.02
CA LEU A 304 4.03 -4.61 -2.63
C LEU A 304 3.47 -4.79 -4.04
N TRP A 305 4.12 -5.62 -4.87
CA TRP A 305 3.64 -5.93 -6.22
C TRP A 305 2.25 -6.59 -6.22
N ILE A 306 2.00 -7.51 -5.29
CA ILE A 306 0.68 -8.17 -5.11
C ILE A 306 -0.39 -7.13 -4.78
N VAL A 307 -0.18 -6.34 -3.72
CA VAL A 307 -1.21 -5.40 -3.24
C VAL A 307 -1.42 -4.22 -4.19
N LEU A 308 -0.40 -3.79 -4.94
CA LEU A 308 -0.54 -2.78 -5.99
C LEU A 308 -1.40 -3.31 -7.15
N THR A 309 -1.08 -4.51 -7.63
CA THR A 309 -1.79 -5.16 -8.74
C THR A 309 -3.26 -5.38 -8.38
N ALA A 310 -3.52 -5.97 -7.22
CA ALA A 310 -4.88 -6.25 -6.77
C ALA A 310 -5.64 -4.97 -6.38
N GLY A 311 -4.97 -3.99 -5.76
CA GLY A 311 -5.56 -2.70 -5.42
C GLY A 311 -5.97 -1.88 -6.65
N ALA A 312 -5.15 -1.84 -7.69
CA ALA A 312 -5.51 -1.23 -8.98
C ALA A 312 -6.70 -1.94 -9.61
N ALA A 313 -6.75 -3.27 -9.53
CA ALA A 313 -7.84 -4.06 -10.07
C ALA A 313 -9.15 -3.90 -9.27
N ALA A 314 -9.04 -3.64 -7.96
CA ALA A 314 -10.17 -3.40 -7.07
C ALA A 314 -10.71 -1.96 -7.12
N SER A 315 -10.32 -1.12 -8.08
CA SER A 315 -10.62 0.33 -8.07
C SER A 315 -12.10 0.68 -7.88
N PHE A 316 -13.02 -0.14 -8.39
CA PHE A 316 -14.49 0.06 -8.32
C PHE A 316 -15.19 -1.07 -7.57
N ARG A 317 -14.49 -1.66 -6.60
CA ARG A 317 -14.87 -2.87 -5.91
C ARG A 317 -14.86 -2.66 -4.40
N GLU A 318 -15.58 -3.49 -3.65
CA GLU A 318 -15.63 -3.40 -2.19
C GLU A 318 -14.29 -3.75 -1.54
N GLU A 319 -13.51 -4.61 -2.19
CA GLU A 319 -12.17 -5.03 -1.81
C GLU A 319 -11.14 -3.87 -1.91
N ARG A 320 -11.50 -2.74 -2.52
CA ARG A 320 -10.62 -1.56 -2.63
C ARG A 320 -10.04 -1.14 -1.30
N ALA A 321 -10.90 -1.01 -0.29
CA ALA A 321 -10.50 -0.54 1.02
C ALA A 321 -9.51 -1.50 1.68
N PHE A 322 -9.70 -2.81 1.45
CA PHE A 322 -8.78 -3.86 1.90
C PHE A 322 -7.38 -3.62 1.33
N PHE A 323 -7.25 -3.57 0.01
CA PHE A 323 -5.94 -3.42 -0.64
C PHE A 323 -5.29 -2.07 -0.37
N THR A 324 -6.08 -1.00 -0.33
CA THR A 324 -5.55 0.34 -0.05
C THR A 324 -4.97 0.40 1.36
N MET A 325 -5.69 -0.08 2.37
CA MET A 325 -5.17 -0.05 3.74
C MET A 325 -3.98 -0.98 3.92
N PHE A 326 -3.96 -2.11 3.23
CA PHE A 326 -2.82 -3.00 3.22
C PHE A 326 -1.61 -2.33 2.57
N LEU A 327 -1.79 -1.67 1.41
CA LEU A 327 -0.74 -0.92 0.74
C LEU A 327 -0.20 0.22 1.63
N MET A 328 -1.07 0.94 2.34
CA MET A 328 -0.68 1.96 3.32
C MET A 328 0.13 1.38 4.47
N LYS A 329 -0.26 0.22 4.99
CA LYS A 329 0.50 -0.53 6.01
C LYS A 329 1.88 -0.93 5.50
N VAL A 330 1.97 -1.61 4.35
CA VAL A 330 3.24 -2.07 3.75
C VAL A 330 4.16 -0.90 3.41
N GLY A 331 3.59 0.16 2.83
CA GLY A 331 4.36 1.32 2.39
C GLY A 331 4.83 2.24 3.51
N THR A 332 4.04 2.45 4.57
CA THR A 332 4.43 3.37 5.65
C THR A 332 5.21 2.71 6.77
N SER A 333 5.20 1.38 6.85
CA SER A 333 6.12 0.59 7.67
C SER A 333 7.54 0.49 7.09
N ALA A 334 7.96 1.42 6.22
CA ALA A 334 9.22 1.43 5.45
C ALA A 334 10.54 1.44 6.24
N VAL A 335 10.52 1.07 7.53
CA VAL A 335 11.65 0.37 8.16
C VAL A 335 12.06 -0.87 7.33
N TRP A 336 11.22 -1.34 6.40
CA TRP A 336 11.25 -2.70 5.90
C TRP A 336 12.07 -3.02 4.64
N TRP A 337 12.62 -2.06 3.88
CA TRP A 337 13.46 -2.43 2.70
C TRP A 337 14.14 -1.27 1.94
N GLY A 338 13.85 -0.02 2.31
CA GLY A 338 14.50 1.19 1.79
C GLY A 338 13.57 2.06 0.92
N PRO A 339 13.41 3.36 1.23
CA PRO A 339 12.43 4.25 0.57
C PRO A 339 12.67 4.39 -0.94
N ASP A 340 13.94 4.40 -1.39
CA ASP A 340 14.27 4.53 -2.81
C ASP A 340 13.79 3.33 -3.64
N LYS A 341 13.94 2.12 -3.11
CA LYS A 341 13.53 0.89 -3.81
C LYS A 341 12.00 0.83 -3.94
N ALA A 342 11.29 1.18 -2.86
CA ALA A 342 9.84 1.27 -2.85
C ALA A 342 9.32 2.36 -3.80
N ARG A 343 9.96 3.53 -3.81
CA ARG A 343 9.67 4.60 -4.77
C ARG A 343 9.81 4.14 -6.21
N LEU A 344 10.93 3.51 -6.56
CA LEU A 344 11.18 3.05 -7.94
C LEU A 344 10.19 1.95 -8.36
N ALA A 345 9.83 1.05 -7.44
CA ALA A 345 8.79 0.05 -7.69
C ALA A 345 7.41 0.70 -7.96
N LEU A 346 7.02 1.70 -7.17
CA LEU A 346 5.77 2.45 -7.35
C LEU A 346 5.74 3.22 -8.66
N LEU A 347 6.82 3.90 -9.03
CA LEU A 347 6.94 4.63 -10.30
C LEU A 347 6.86 3.67 -11.50
N ARG A 348 7.53 2.51 -11.41
CA ARG A 348 7.41 1.46 -12.43
C ARG A 348 5.98 0.93 -12.52
N PHE A 349 5.30 0.70 -11.40
CA PHE A 349 3.91 0.26 -11.40
C PHE A 349 2.97 1.31 -12.00
N LEU A 350 3.15 2.59 -11.64
CA LEU A 350 2.38 3.72 -12.20
C LEU A 350 2.48 3.75 -13.73
N TRP A 351 3.69 3.58 -14.27
CA TRP A 351 3.92 3.46 -15.72
C TRP A 351 3.07 2.32 -16.32
N ILE A 352 3.13 1.11 -15.76
CA ILE A 352 2.35 -0.05 -16.24
C ILE A 352 0.84 0.22 -16.18
N LYS A 353 0.35 0.84 -15.11
CA LYS A 353 -1.07 1.17 -14.96
C LYS A 353 -1.54 2.18 -16.00
N ARG A 354 -0.78 3.26 -16.19
CA ARG A 354 -1.09 4.27 -17.22
C ARG A 354 -1.07 3.65 -18.62
N ARG A 355 -0.11 2.77 -18.90
CA ARG A 355 -0.07 2.00 -20.15
C ARG A 355 -1.35 1.21 -20.38
N SER A 356 -1.79 0.44 -19.38
CA SER A 356 -2.95 -0.43 -19.53
C SER A 356 -4.28 0.31 -19.65
N GLU A 357 -4.27 1.60 -19.31
CA GLU A 357 -5.39 2.53 -19.48
C GLU A 357 -5.28 3.38 -20.75
N GLY A 358 -4.24 3.19 -21.57
CA GLY A 358 -4.02 3.97 -22.80
C GLY A 358 -3.58 5.42 -22.56
N LEU A 359 -3.07 5.72 -21.35
CA LEU A 359 -2.62 7.06 -20.93
C LEU A 359 -1.11 7.28 -21.14
N GLU A 360 -0.42 6.32 -21.77
CA GLU A 360 0.92 6.54 -22.28
C GLU A 360 0.85 7.29 -23.60
N ALA A 361 1.56 8.42 -23.68
CA ALA A 361 1.90 9.00 -24.97
C ALA A 361 2.68 7.94 -25.76
N ARG A 362 2.24 7.64 -26.98
CA ARG A 362 3.04 6.83 -27.91
C ARG A 362 4.42 7.48 -28.00
N PRO A 363 5.51 6.77 -27.69
CA PRO A 363 6.83 7.30 -28.01
C PRO A 363 6.91 7.40 -29.54
N GLY A 364 6.74 8.61 -30.10
CA GLY A 364 6.95 8.85 -31.54
C GLY A 364 5.93 9.68 -32.33
N VAL A 365 5.11 10.54 -31.72
CA VAL A 365 4.47 11.64 -32.47
C VAL A 365 4.59 12.93 -31.67
N ALA A 366 5.75 13.56 -31.77
CA ALA A 366 5.86 14.99 -31.57
C ALA A 366 5.63 15.62 -32.96
N ASP A 367 4.57 16.41 -33.09
CA ASP A 367 4.45 17.43 -34.13
C ASP A 367 5.20 18.69 -33.69
#